data_AF-A0A3M1S6J6-F1
#
_entry.id   AF-A0A3M1S6J6-F1
#
_cell.length_a   1.000
_cell.length_b   1.000
_cell.length_c   1.000
_cell.angle_alpha   90.00
_cell.angle_beta   90.00
_cell.angle_gamma   90.00
#
_symmetry.space_group_name_H-M   'P 1'
#
loop_
_entity.id
_entity.type
_entity.pdbx_description
1 polymer ?
#
loop_
_entity_poly.entity_id
_entity_poly.type
_entity_poly.pdbx_seq_one_letter_code
_entity_poly.pdbx_strand_id
1 'polypeptide(L)'
;MSNYDKIIHVSSSIEQAELEKEDSVQRGARHYIALAICTCGVGYAPLIPGSLGSALAVGIYLLVAFIETNLTVDLMQRGFRLEEISAWLHAVNLLIFLCFSLLGIWAAGVCVSIFKDKDPKQAVIDEVIGQLITFLFIPFTFSWKTLLAGFIFFRIFDIWKPYPINSLQFLPLGIGVCADDILAGIYAGIALSIFYAFTL
;
A
#
# COMPACT_ATOMS: atom_id res chain seq x y z
N MET A 1 5.69 59.41 4.67
CA MET A 1 6.20 58.02 4.77
C MET A 1 7.70 58.07 4.56
N SER A 2 8.48 57.60 5.54
CA SER A 2 9.94 57.59 5.46
C SER A 2 10.40 56.58 4.41
N ASN A 3 11.55 56.81 3.78
CA ASN A 3 12.14 55.86 2.83
C ASN A 3 12.40 54.48 3.48
N TYR A 4 12.59 54.46 4.82
CA TYR A 4 12.70 53.25 5.63
C TYR A 4 11.41 52.42 5.69
N ASP A 5 10.23 53.07 5.81
CA ASP A 5 8.94 52.36 5.89
C ASP A 5 8.63 51.61 4.58
N LYS A 6 9.04 52.18 3.44
CA LYS A 6 8.90 51.54 2.13
C LYS A 6 9.79 50.29 2.00
N ILE A 7 11.01 50.32 2.53
CA ILE A 7 11.95 49.20 2.45
C ILE A 7 11.44 48.02 3.29
N ILE A 8 10.95 48.28 4.51
CA ILE A 8 10.40 47.22 5.38
C ILE A 8 9.17 46.56 4.74
N HIS A 9 8.28 47.36 4.14
CA HIS A 9 7.05 46.84 3.51
C HIS A 9 7.32 46.01 2.25
N VAL A 10 8.38 46.33 1.49
CA VAL A 10 8.82 45.55 0.34
C VAL A 10 9.49 44.24 0.77
N SER A 11 10.33 44.28 1.81
CA SER A 11 10.98 43.09 2.37
C SER A 11 9.97 42.07 2.88
N SER A 12 8.94 42.50 3.62
CA SER A 12 7.89 41.60 4.12
C SER A 12 7.01 41.02 3.03
N SER A 13 6.77 41.77 1.94
CA SER A 13 6.00 41.28 0.79
C SER A 13 6.78 40.22 -0.01
N ILE A 14 8.11 40.37 -0.11
CA ILE A 14 8.98 39.37 -0.76
C ILE A 14 9.00 38.08 0.07
N GLU A 15 9.16 38.19 1.39
CA GLU A 15 9.17 37.04 2.31
C GLU A 15 7.83 36.27 2.26
N GLN A 16 6.69 36.98 2.20
CA GLN A 16 5.37 36.35 2.01
C GLN A 16 5.25 35.62 0.66
N ALA A 17 5.73 36.23 -0.43
CA ALA A 17 5.69 35.60 -1.75
C ALA A 17 6.61 34.38 -1.84
N GLU A 18 7.76 34.39 -1.16
CA GLU A 18 8.65 33.24 -1.05
C GLU A 18 8.01 32.09 -0.25
N LEU A 19 7.35 32.39 0.87
CA LEU A 19 6.61 31.40 1.68
C LEU A 19 5.42 30.79 0.92
N GLU A 20 4.63 31.61 0.21
CA GLU A 20 3.53 31.11 -0.62
C GLU A 20 4.04 30.23 -1.77
N LYS A 21 5.16 30.62 -2.38
CA LYS A 21 5.81 29.83 -3.43
C LYS A 21 6.32 28.50 -2.88
N GLU A 22 6.99 28.50 -1.72
CA GLU A 22 7.49 27.28 -1.07
C GLU A 22 6.35 26.33 -0.68
N ASP A 23 5.27 26.85 -0.09
CA ASP A 23 4.07 26.08 0.25
C ASP A 23 3.39 25.53 -1.04
N SER A 24 3.29 26.32 -2.11
CA SER A 24 2.76 25.85 -3.39
C SER A 24 3.59 24.72 -4.01
N VAL A 25 4.92 24.82 -3.94
CA VAL A 25 5.86 23.79 -4.42
C VAL A 25 5.75 22.54 -3.55
N GLN A 26 5.67 22.70 -2.22
CA GLN A 26 5.53 21.60 -1.28
C GLN A 26 4.19 20.86 -1.48
N ARG A 27 3.09 21.58 -1.68
CA ARG A 27 1.80 20.98 -2.07
C ARG A 27 1.91 20.23 -3.39
N GLY A 28 2.58 20.82 -4.38
CA GLY A 28 2.84 20.16 -5.67
C GLY A 28 3.60 18.84 -5.51
N ALA A 29 4.76 18.85 -4.86
CA ALA A 29 5.58 17.65 -4.65
C ALA A 29 4.83 16.56 -3.86
N ARG A 30 4.11 16.94 -2.79
CA ARG A 30 3.28 16.00 -2.01
C ARG A 30 2.20 15.36 -2.86
N HIS A 31 1.56 16.11 -3.75
CA HIS A 31 0.54 15.56 -4.66
C HIS A 31 1.13 14.57 -5.65
N TYR A 32 2.27 14.87 -6.27
CA TYR A 32 2.90 13.94 -7.22
C TYR A 32 3.37 12.65 -6.54
N ILE A 33 3.97 12.75 -5.35
CA ILE A 33 4.39 11.57 -4.57
C ILE A 33 3.18 10.73 -4.17
N ALA A 34 2.13 11.37 -3.64
CA ALA A 34 0.91 10.68 -3.26
C ALA A 34 0.25 9.99 -4.47
N LEU A 35 0.14 10.67 -5.61
CA LEU A 35 -0.38 10.08 -6.85
C LEU A 35 0.46 8.89 -7.32
N ALA A 36 1.78 8.98 -7.26
CA ALA A 36 2.66 7.88 -7.65
C ALA A 36 2.45 6.65 -6.76
N ILE A 37 2.35 6.83 -5.44
CA ILE A 37 2.11 5.74 -4.47
C ILE A 37 0.69 5.18 -4.65
N CYS A 38 -0.31 6.04 -4.66
CA CYS A 38 -1.72 5.71 -4.74
C CYS A 38 -2.06 4.94 -6.02
N THR A 39 -1.47 5.34 -7.16
CA THR A 39 -1.76 4.71 -8.46
C THR A 39 -0.79 3.59 -8.82
N CYS A 40 0.37 3.50 -8.14
CA CYS A 40 1.46 2.57 -8.46
C CYS A 40 1.83 2.54 -9.96
N GLY A 41 1.53 3.60 -10.72
CA GLY A 41 1.64 3.64 -12.18
C GLY A 41 0.60 2.81 -12.96
N VAL A 42 0.05 1.74 -12.36
CA VAL A 42 -0.91 0.83 -13.02
C VAL A 42 -2.37 1.32 -12.95
N GLY A 43 -2.69 2.24 -12.04
CA GLY A 43 -4.03 2.80 -11.87
C GLY A 43 -4.59 3.57 -13.07
N TYR A 44 -3.76 3.95 -14.04
CA TYR A 44 -4.19 4.60 -15.29
C TYR A 44 -4.51 3.60 -16.42
N ALA A 45 -4.40 2.30 -16.17
CA ALA A 45 -4.69 1.29 -17.17
C ALA A 45 -6.19 1.23 -17.52
N PRO A 46 -6.56 1.08 -18.81
CA PRO A 46 -7.93 1.32 -19.29
C PRO A 46 -8.94 0.21 -19.01
N LEU A 47 -8.51 -1.01 -18.66
CA LEU A 47 -9.41 -2.18 -18.64
C LEU A 47 -9.82 -2.59 -17.22
N ILE A 48 -8.87 -2.84 -16.33
CA ILE A 48 -9.12 -3.31 -14.97
C ILE A 48 -7.98 -2.83 -14.06
N PRO A 49 -7.92 -1.52 -13.73
CA PRO A 49 -6.87 -0.99 -12.85
C PRO A 49 -6.81 -1.81 -11.56
N GLY A 50 -7.99 -2.26 -11.13
CA GLY A 50 -8.18 -3.06 -9.95
C GLY A 50 -7.35 -4.37 -9.89
N SER A 51 -7.62 -5.23 -10.85
CA SER A 51 -6.91 -6.50 -10.98
C SER A 51 -5.42 -6.33 -11.28
N LEU A 52 -5.02 -5.22 -11.89
CA LEU A 52 -3.61 -4.89 -12.10
C LEU A 52 -2.90 -4.49 -10.80
N GLY A 53 -3.59 -3.81 -9.88
CA GLY A 53 -3.11 -3.58 -8.51
C GLY A 53 -2.84 -4.90 -7.79
N SER A 54 -3.82 -5.82 -7.78
CA SER A 54 -3.63 -7.16 -7.18
C SER A 54 -2.53 -7.97 -7.88
N ALA A 55 -2.41 -7.89 -9.21
CA ALA A 55 -1.33 -8.57 -9.93
C ALA A 55 0.06 -7.98 -9.62
N LEU A 56 0.15 -6.66 -9.46
CA LEU A 56 1.36 -5.98 -9.00
C LEU A 56 1.77 -6.48 -7.60
N ALA A 57 0.81 -6.63 -6.69
CA ALA A 57 1.07 -7.22 -5.37
C ALA A 57 1.63 -8.64 -5.44
N VAL A 58 1.14 -9.49 -6.35
CA VAL A 58 1.73 -10.83 -6.58
C VAL A 58 3.18 -10.72 -7.08
N GLY A 59 3.47 -9.77 -7.97
CA GLY A 59 4.83 -9.49 -8.43
C GLY A 59 5.76 -9.04 -7.30
N ILE A 60 5.30 -8.13 -6.45
CA ILE A 60 6.02 -7.67 -5.25
C ILE A 60 6.28 -8.86 -4.31
N TYR A 61 5.25 -9.65 -4.03
CA TYR A 61 5.37 -10.85 -3.20
C TYR A 61 6.43 -11.81 -3.74
N LEU A 62 6.43 -12.10 -5.04
CA LEU A 62 7.41 -13.00 -5.67
C LEU A 62 8.84 -12.47 -5.54
N LEU A 63 9.02 -11.16 -5.68
CA LEU A 63 10.32 -10.51 -5.48
C LEU A 63 10.79 -10.66 -4.03
N VAL A 64 9.91 -10.41 -3.05
CA VAL A 64 10.25 -10.57 -1.64
C VAL A 64 10.58 -12.04 -1.33
N ALA A 65 9.73 -12.98 -1.75
CA ALA A 65 9.97 -14.41 -1.58
C ALA A 65 11.31 -14.87 -2.18
N PHE A 66 11.69 -14.30 -3.34
CA PHE A 66 12.99 -14.56 -3.95
C PHE A 66 14.14 -14.03 -3.08
N ILE A 67 14.06 -12.78 -2.63
CA ILE A 67 15.09 -12.17 -1.77
C ILE A 67 15.24 -12.98 -0.47
N GLU A 68 14.13 -13.31 0.18
CA GLU A 68 14.11 -14.06 1.44
C GLU A 68 14.67 -15.46 1.31
N THR A 69 14.39 -16.15 0.20
CA THR A 69 14.94 -17.49 -0.06
C THR A 69 16.47 -17.42 -0.17
N ASN A 70 17.00 -16.46 -0.93
CA ASN A 70 18.44 -16.28 -1.07
C ASN A 70 19.10 -15.89 0.27
N LEU A 71 18.48 -14.97 1.01
CA LEU A 71 18.98 -14.53 2.32
C LEU A 71 18.95 -15.67 3.34
N THR A 72 17.89 -16.49 3.34
CA THR A 72 17.79 -17.66 4.23
C THR A 72 18.91 -18.65 3.95
N VAL A 73 19.20 -18.96 2.68
CA VAL A 73 20.29 -19.86 2.30
C VAL A 73 21.65 -19.31 2.75
N ASP A 74 21.93 -18.02 2.55
CA ASP A 74 23.18 -17.38 2.99
C ASP A 74 23.33 -17.41 4.52
N LEU A 75 22.27 -17.08 5.27
CA LEU A 75 22.31 -17.09 6.73
C LEU A 75 22.44 -18.50 7.31
N MET A 76 21.79 -19.50 6.70
CA MET A 76 21.98 -20.90 7.08
C MET A 76 23.43 -21.35 6.87
N GLN A 77 24.10 -20.93 5.79
CA GLN A 77 25.52 -21.21 5.55
C GLN A 77 26.43 -20.55 6.59
N ARG A 78 26.03 -19.43 7.17
CA ARG A 78 26.71 -18.76 8.29
C ARG A 78 26.43 -19.40 9.65
N GLY A 79 25.62 -20.45 9.71
CA GLY A 79 25.35 -21.23 10.92
C GLY A 79 24.10 -20.81 11.71
N PHE A 80 23.27 -19.91 11.18
CA PHE A 80 22.00 -19.56 11.82
C PHE A 80 20.95 -20.67 11.68
N ARG A 81 20.12 -20.87 12.70
CA ARG A 81 19.02 -21.86 12.67
C ARG A 81 17.85 -21.33 11.86
N LEU A 82 17.15 -22.21 11.14
CA LEU A 82 16.00 -21.83 10.31
C LEU A 82 14.88 -21.15 11.12
N GLU A 83 14.65 -21.61 12.35
CA GLU A 83 13.66 -21.03 13.27
C GLU A 83 13.95 -19.54 13.57
N GLU A 84 15.23 -19.21 13.81
CA GLU A 84 15.66 -17.85 14.12
C GLU A 84 15.52 -16.96 12.89
N ILE A 85 16.01 -17.42 11.74
CA ILE A 85 15.92 -16.69 10.46
C ILE A 85 14.45 -16.41 10.13
N SER A 86 13.61 -17.45 10.20
CA SER A 86 12.18 -17.33 9.93
C SER A 86 11.53 -16.30 10.86
N ALA A 87 11.80 -16.34 12.16
CA ALA A 87 11.23 -15.36 13.10
C ALA A 87 11.63 -13.92 12.75
N TRP A 88 12.90 -13.68 12.42
CA TRP A 88 13.39 -12.36 12.02
C TRP A 88 12.75 -11.87 10.73
N LEU A 89 12.69 -12.72 9.69
CA LEU A 89 12.09 -12.37 8.40
C LEU A 89 10.61 -12.02 8.55
N HIS A 90 9.84 -12.83 9.29
CA HIS A 90 8.43 -12.54 9.54
C HIS A 90 8.24 -11.21 10.28
N ALA A 91 9.07 -10.91 11.29
CA ALA A 91 9.01 -9.64 12.02
C ALA A 91 9.33 -8.43 11.12
N VAL A 92 10.36 -8.55 10.28
CA VAL A 92 10.75 -7.50 9.32
C VAL A 92 9.65 -7.28 8.29
N ASN A 93 9.07 -8.35 7.72
CA ASN A 93 7.96 -8.25 6.78
C ASN A 93 6.76 -7.55 7.41
N LEU A 94 6.33 -7.96 8.60
CA LEU A 94 5.21 -7.31 9.29
C LEU A 94 5.44 -5.82 9.48
N LEU A 95 6.66 -5.41 9.83
CA LEU A 95 7.01 -4.00 9.97
C LEU A 95 6.99 -3.27 8.63
N ILE A 96 7.57 -3.84 7.58
CA ILE A 96 7.60 -3.26 6.23
C ILE A 96 6.17 -3.10 5.69
N PHE A 97 5.33 -4.14 5.78
CA PHE A 97 3.96 -4.09 5.32
C PHE A 97 3.08 -3.15 6.15
N LEU A 98 3.32 -3.05 7.46
CA LEU A 98 2.66 -2.04 8.29
C LEU A 98 3.02 -0.62 7.83
N CYS A 99 4.31 -0.32 7.66
CA CYS A 99 4.77 0.97 7.17
C CYS A 99 4.22 1.28 5.77
N PHE A 100 4.23 0.29 4.87
CA PHE A 100 3.68 0.41 3.53
C PHE A 100 2.16 0.69 3.55
N SER A 101 1.41 0.00 4.41
CA SER A 101 -0.03 0.21 4.57
C SER A 101 -0.34 1.63 5.08
N LEU A 102 0.41 2.11 6.07
CA LEU A 102 0.26 3.48 6.59
C LEU A 102 0.57 4.54 5.53
N LEU A 103 1.64 4.32 4.73
CA LEU A 103 1.98 5.19 3.60
C LEU A 103 0.90 5.17 2.52
N GLY A 104 0.34 3.99 2.22
CA GLY A 104 -0.74 3.85 1.25
C GLY A 104 -2.03 4.53 1.69
N ILE A 105 -2.44 4.37 2.95
CA ILE A 105 -3.60 5.08 3.53
C ILE A 105 -3.43 6.60 3.42
N TRP A 106 -2.24 7.10 3.75
CA TRP A 106 -1.94 8.52 3.59
C TRP A 106 -2.03 8.96 2.12
N ALA A 107 -1.42 8.20 1.21
CA ALA A 107 -1.45 8.49 -0.23
C ALA A 107 -2.86 8.47 -0.81
N ALA A 108 -3.68 7.48 -0.42
CA ALA A 108 -5.09 7.36 -0.78
C ALA A 108 -5.89 8.59 -0.30
N GLY A 109 -5.67 9.06 0.93
CA GLY A 109 -6.34 10.25 1.47
C GLY A 109 -6.01 11.53 0.70
N VAL A 110 -4.75 11.68 0.28
CA VAL A 110 -4.35 12.78 -0.60
C VAL A 110 -4.98 12.62 -1.99
N CYS A 111 -4.99 11.41 -2.56
CA CYS A 111 -5.64 11.08 -3.84
C CYS A 111 -7.12 11.45 -3.87
N VAL A 112 -7.89 11.07 -2.83
CA VAL A 112 -9.30 11.44 -2.67
C VAL A 112 -9.50 12.95 -2.74
N SER A 113 -8.60 13.70 -2.11
CA SER A 113 -8.63 15.17 -2.13
C SER A 113 -8.31 15.75 -3.51
N ILE A 114 -7.39 15.13 -4.26
CA ILE A 114 -6.97 15.55 -5.61
C ILE A 114 -8.08 15.26 -6.63
N PHE A 115 -8.58 14.03 -6.66
CA PHE A 115 -9.60 13.59 -7.62
C PHE A 115 -10.99 14.09 -7.29
N LYS A 116 -11.22 14.57 -6.04
CA LYS A 116 -12.55 14.95 -5.52
C LYS A 116 -13.57 13.83 -5.64
N ASP A 117 -13.07 12.59 -5.59
CA ASP A 117 -13.84 11.36 -5.61
C ASP A 117 -13.49 10.60 -4.32
N LYS A 118 -14.51 10.04 -3.66
CA LYS A 118 -14.31 9.31 -2.40
C LYS A 118 -13.63 7.97 -2.61
N ASP A 119 -13.72 7.41 -3.81
CA ASP A 119 -13.12 6.13 -4.18
C ASP A 119 -12.66 6.19 -5.65
N PRO A 120 -11.54 6.89 -5.93
CA PRO A 120 -11.06 7.07 -7.29
C PRO A 120 -10.55 5.74 -7.83
N LYS A 121 -11.08 5.28 -8.96
CA LYS A 121 -10.69 4.02 -9.64
C LYS A 121 -9.19 3.88 -9.95
N GLN A 122 -8.45 4.99 -9.93
CA GLN A 122 -7.01 5.04 -10.14
C GLN A 122 -6.22 4.74 -8.86
N ALA A 123 -6.83 4.87 -7.68
CA ALA A 123 -6.25 4.35 -6.45
C ALA A 123 -6.30 2.83 -6.52
N VAL A 124 -5.13 2.22 -6.59
CA VAL A 124 -4.95 0.76 -6.62
C VAL A 124 -4.13 0.29 -5.41
N ILE A 125 -3.70 1.25 -4.57
CA ILE A 125 -2.83 0.99 -3.44
C ILE A 125 -3.53 0.19 -2.35
N ASP A 126 -4.83 0.42 -2.16
CA ASP A 126 -5.75 -0.37 -1.35
C ASP A 126 -5.74 -1.85 -1.75
N GLU A 127 -5.88 -2.14 -3.04
CA GLU A 127 -5.88 -3.53 -3.53
C GLU A 127 -4.51 -4.17 -3.47
N VAL A 128 -3.44 -3.39 -3.71
CA VAL A 128 -2.06 -3.84 -3.53
C VAL A 128 -1.84 -4.24 -2.07
N ILE A 129 -2.28 -3.40 -1.12
CA ILE A 129 -2.18 -3.66 0.32
C ILE A 129 -2.99 -4.90 0.69
N GLY A 130 -4.27 -4.97 0.31
CA GLY A 130 -5.16 -6.09 0.65
C GLY A 130 -4.66 -7.42 0.10
N GLN A 131 -4.16 -7.44 -1.13
CA GLN A 131 -3.57 -8.63 -1.73
C GLN A 131 -2.26 -9.05 -1.05
N LEU A 132 -1.40 -8.11 -0.65
CA LEU A 132 -0.18 -8.43 0.10
C LEU A 132 -0.51 -8.99 1.48
N ILE A 133 -1.48 -8.40 2.19
CA ILE A 133 -1.96 -8.89 3.49
C ILE A 133 -2.47 -10.33 3.38
N THR A 134 -3.18 -10.67 2.31
CA THR A 134 -3.65 -12.04 2.05
C THR A 134 -2.51 -13.06 2.13
N PHE A 135 -1.35 -12.73 1.58
CA PHE A 135 -0.19 -13.63 1.54
C PHE A 135 0.59 -13.71 2.86
N LEU A 136 0.37 -12.81 3.82
CA LEU A 136 1.04 -12.85 5.13
C LEU A 136 0.58 -14.00 6.04
N PHE A 137 -0.54 -14.64 5.69
CA PHE A 137 -1.12 -15.73 6.48
C PHE A 137 -0.51 -17.10 6.15
N ILE A 138 0.43 -17.15 5.20
CA ILE A 138 1.12 -18.37 4.78
C ILE A 138 2.63 -18.15 4.71
N PRO A 139 3.45 -19.19 4.86
CA PRO A 139 4.87 -19.11 4.52
C PRO A 139 5.05 -18.72 3.06
N PHE A 140 6.06 -17.91 2.77
CA PHE A 140 6.31 -17.46 1.40
C PHE A 140 6.69 -18.65 0.51
N THR A 141 6.04 -18.75 -0.65
CA THR A 141 6.09 -19.92 -1.53
C THR A 141 5.99 -19.49 -2.99
N PHE A 142 6.62 -20.27 -3.88
CA PHE A 142 6.51 -20.11 -5.33
C PHE A 142 5.42 -21.00 -5.95
N SER A 143 4.59 -21.65 -5.12
CA SER A 143 3.49 -22.50 -5.58
C SER A 143 2.45 -21.68 -6.36
N TRP A 144 2.41 -21.86 -7.68
CA TRP A 144 1.43 -21.16 -8.54
C TRP A 144 -0.02 -21.39 -8.11
N LYS A 145 -0.33 -22.57 -7.55
CA LYS A 145 -1.68 -22.89 -7.04
C LYS A 145 -2.04 -22.02 -5.84
N THR A 146 -1.09 -21.84 -4.92
CA THR A 146 -1.27 -21.03 -3.71
C THR A 146 -1.37 -19.55 -4.06
N LEU A 147 -0.55 -19.08 -5.00
CA LEU A 147 -0.62 -17.70 -5.50
C LEU A 147 -1.94 -17.41 -6.21
N LEU A 148 -2.38 -18.33 -7.08
CA LEU A 148 -3.64 -18.20 -7.77
C LEU A 148 -4.83 -18.25 -6.79
N ALA A 149 -4.79 -19.14 -5.81
CA ALA A 149 -5.82 -19.22 -4.78
C ALA A 149 -5.88 -17.92 -3.95
N GLY A 150 -4.73 -17.40 -3.51
CA GLY A 150 -4.66 -16.13 -2.76
C GLY A 150 -5.16 -14.94 -3.57
N PHE A 151 -4.82 -14.88 -4.86
CA PHE A 151 -5.35 -13.87 -5.77
C PHE A 151 -6.88 -13.96 -5.89
N ILE A 152 -7.40 -15.15 -6.13
CA ILE A 152 -8.84 -15.37 -6.30
C ILE A 152 -9.60 -15.09 -5.01
N PHE A 153 -9.13 -15.58 -3.86
CA PHE A 153 -9.80 -15.34 -2.58
C PHE A 153 -9.85 -13.86 -2.24
N PHE A 154 -8.74 -13.13 -2.43
CA PHE A 154 -8.74 -11.69 -2.23
C PHE A 154 -9.81 -11.01 -3.08
N ARG A 155 -9.81 -11.26 -4.41
CA ARG A 155 -10.80 -10.66 -5.31
C ARG A 155 -12.24 -11.04 -4.95
N ILE A 156 -12.49 -12.25 -4.48
CA ILE A 156 -13.83 -12.65 -4.03
C ILE A 156 -14.26 -11.79 -2.84
N PHE A 157 -13.42 -11.64 -1.81
CA PHE A 157 -13.79 -10.87 -0.62
C PHE A 157 -13.84 -9.36 -0.86
N ASP A 158 -12.95 -8.82 -1.69
CA ASP A 158 -12.96 -7.43 -2.12
C ASP A 158 -14.23 -7.11 -2.95
N ILE A 159 -14.62 -7.96 -3.91
CA ILE A 159 -15.84 -7.71 -4.70
C ILE A 159 -17.11 -7.93 -3.88
N TRP A 160 -17.12 -8.95 -3.00
CA TRP A 160 -18.31 -9.31 -2.24
C TRP A 160 -18.55 -8.42 -1.01
N LYS A 161 -17.49 -7.93 -0.37
CA LYS A 161 -17.50 -7.11 0.85
C LYS A 161 -18.48 -7.60 1.94
N PRO A 162 -18.38 -8.87 2.41
CA PRO A 162 -19.24 -9.35 3.49
C PRO A 162 -19.07 -8.52 4.77
N TYR A 163 -20.12 -8.43 5.58
CA TYR A 163 -20.07 -7.70 6.85
C TYR A 163 -18.90 -8.19 7.72
N PRO A 164 -18.08 -7.31 8.32
CA PRO A 164 -18.23 -5.85 8.40
C PRO A 164 -17.43 -5.06 7.35
N ILE A 165 -16.88 -5.69 6.30
CA ILE A 165 -16.06 -5.02 5.25
C ILE A 165 -16.81 -3.83 4.65
N ASN A 166 -18.05 -4.03 4.21
CA ASN A 166 -18.89 -2.98 3.65
C ASN A 166 -19.19 -1.81 4.60
N SER A 167 -18.98 -1.95 5.91
CA SER A 167 -19.22 -0.89 6.88
C SER A 167 -18.00 0.03 7.02
N LEU A 168 -16.82 -0.44 6.61
CA LEU A 168 -15.57 0.32 6.69
C LEU A 168 -15.46 1.41 5.63
N GLN A 169 -16.16 1.27 4.49
CA GLN A 169 -16.21 2.30 3.44
C GLN A 169 -16.81 3.64 3.92
N PHE A 170 -17.51 3.66 5.06
CA PHE A 170 -18.08 4.88 5.64
C PHE A 170 -17.07 5.65 6.51
N LEU A 171 -15.86 5.11 6.73
CA LEU A 171 -14.80 5.81 7.43
C LEU A 171 -14.29 7.00 6.60
N PRO A 172 -13.79 8.06 7.27
CA PRO A 172 -13.38 9.27 6.58
C PRO A 172 -12.08 9.09 5.78
N LEU A 173 -12.00 9.78 4.64
CA LEU A 173 -10.78 9.99 3.84
C LEU A 173 -10.15 8.66 3.38
N GLY A 174 -8.81 8.62 3.26
CA GLY A 174 -8.07 7.44 2.79
C GLY A 174 -8.15 6.22 3.70
N ILE A 175 -8.59 6.38 4.95
CA ILE A 175 -8.83 5.23 5.83
C ILE A 175 -9.99 4.40 5.28
N GLY A 176 -11.09 5.05 4.87
CA GLY A 176 -12.24 4.35 4.31
C GLY A 176 -11.91 3.60 3.01
N VAL A 177 -11.01 4.16 2.19
CA VAL A 177 -10.59 3.56 0.90
C VAL A 177 -9.76 2.30 1.11
N CYS A 178 -8.84 2.28 2.05
CA CYS A 178 -7.98 1.10 2.24
C CYS A 178 -8.51 0.10 3.27
N ALA A 179 -9.39 0.51 4.20
CA ALA A 179 -9.77 -0.33 5.33
C ALA A 179 -10.62 -1.54 4.95
N ASP A 180 -11.52 -1.39 3.97
CA ASP A 180 -12.31 -2.50 3.45
C ASP A 180 -11.44 -3.51 2.70
N ASP A 181 -10.50 -3.08 1.88
CA ASP A 181 -9.54 -3.96 1.19
C ASP A 181 -8.55 -4.63 2.14
N ILE A 182 -8.10 -3.92 3.17
CA ILE A 182 -7.29 -4.51 4.25
C ILE A 182 -8.06 -5.64 4.94
N LEU A 183 -9.33 -5.42 5.28
CA LEU A 183 -10.15 -6.44 5.94
C LEU A 183 -10.51 -7.60 4.98
N ALA A 184 -10.77 -7.31 3.71
CA ALA A 184 -10.91 -8.32 2.66
C ALA A 184 -9.65 -9.17 2.54
N GLY A 185 -8.47 -8.55 2.63
CA GLY A 185 -7.17 -9.23 2.68
C GLY A 185 -7.01 -10.16 3.87
N ILE A 186 -7.49 -9.75 5.05
CA ILE A 186 -7.51 -10.62 6.24
C ILE A 186 -8.43 -11.82 6.03
N TYR A 187 -9.63 -11.61 5.48
CA TYR A 187 -10.59 -12.70 5.22
C TYR A 187 -10.02 -13.69 4.20
N ALA A 188 -9.44 -13.16 3.13
CA ALA A 188 -8.75 -13.93 2.11
C ALA A 188 -7.55 -14.70 2.67
N GLY A 189 -6.76 -14.07 3.54
CA GLY A 189 -5.60 -14.69 4.18
C GLY A 189 -5.99 -15.87 5.07
N ILE A 190 -7.08 -15.75 5.83
CA ILE A 190 -7.63 -16.86 6.62
C ILE A 190 -8.10 -18.00 5.70
N ALA A 191 -8.82 -17.69 4.62
CA ALA A 191 -9.25 -18.71 3.65
C ALA A 191 -8.04 -19.38 2.97
N LEU A 192 -7.00 -18.60 2.64
CA LEU A 192 -5.78 -19.08 2.02
C LEU A 192 -4.98 -19.97 2.96
N SER A 193 -4.87 -19.64 4.25
CA SER A 193 -4.15 -20.47 5.21
C SER A 193 -4.83 -21.83 5.40
N ILE A 194 -6.17 -21.87 5.43
CA ILE A 194 -6.94 -23.10 5.45
C ILE A 194 -6.68 -23.91 4.18
N PHE A 195 -6.77 -23.28 3.00
CA PHE A 195 -6.45 -23.94 1.73
C PHE A 195 -5.03 -24.49 1.71
N TYR A 196 -4.06 -23.70 2.15
CA TYR A 196 -2.66 -24.08 2.21
C TYR A 196 -2.44 -25.29 3.12
N ALA A 197 -3.12 -25.36 4.26
CA ALA A 197 -3.03 -26.49 5.18
C ALA A 197 -3.49 -27.82 4.54
N PHE A 198 -4.45 -27.80 3.62
CA PHE A 198 -4.85 -28.99 2.85
C PHE A 198 -3.88 -29.36 1.72
N THR A 199 -2.93 -28.48 1.39
CA THR A 199 -1.93 -28.69 0.34
C THR A 199 -0.53 -29.04 0.86
N LEU A 200 -0.34 -29.04 2.19
CA LEU A 200 0.86 -29.54 2.87
C LEU A 200 0.99 -31.06 2.70
#